data_AF-A0A813FI63-F1
#
_entry.id   AF-A0A813FI63-F1
#
_cell.length_a   1.000
_cell.length_b   1.000
_cell.length_c   1.000
_cell.angle_alpha   90.00
_cell.angle_beta   90.00
_cell.angle_gamma   90.00
#
_symmetry.space_group_name_H-M   'P 1'
#
loop_
_entity.id
_entity.type
_entity.pdbx_description
1 polymer ?
#
loop_
_entity_poly.entity_id
_entity_poly.type
_entity_poly.pdbx_seq_one_letter_code
_entity_poly.pdbx_strand_id
1 'polypeptide(L)'
;MGGGCSSGGKGGSMWESDIALFEPPSPQSPARKGSANYPPPESGFLKDDGSCSPGGRSEVQGFNDAVSPMSPSNPEEENYDSSQGVVWHAKLMTDEFSNPKEFLPSGELKPRRPMPIIKVSEFLDGLQKIDGRWILQQPLNGWPSLQGLELRALTVIEGNTFLTRKIRRLWNAESGADLPAAASIPKKTRATFHAGAWTAVGWSRESPGFVWWYVPRAIPGGGGFGSEGCFFGERIVEALDFGPRASCTAVRVHAFAHRYPVESESVRDRQTWHTGVLIEWSHGEYTTLIELAWLNGISGYAGKSNWVPDKLESVTELYQGMSPSMVLPWKAKRSEIRVLDMPMSGIEEFKEFLHKYSEKGDLPKSQWRFLEPKVYASGPVRLRLCTLPQVAGYLLSYCKRASSYDTLSANCQTFAADLYAFLAGAKDHKPFGAIVRPAYQQRIYSFLYA
;
A
#
# COMPACT_ATOMS: atom_id res chain seq x y z
N MET A 1 -49.81 -1.15 -59.89
CA MET A 1 -51.05 -1.10 -59.08
C MET A 1 -50.63 -1.16 -57.62
N GLY A 2 -51.13 -0.34 -56.69
CA GLY A 2 -52.02 0.81 -56.87
C GLY A 2 -52.88 1.10 -55.63
N GLY A 3 -52.41 1.97 -54.72
CA GLY A 3 -53.19 2.53 -53.60
C GLY A 3 -53.29 1.63 -52.34
N GLY A 4 -53.43 2.20 -51.13
CA GLY A 4 -53.43 3.63 -50.80
C GLY A 4 -53.60 3.95 -49.30
N CYS A 5 -53.41 5.24 -48.99
CA CYS A 5 -53.69 5.99 -47.75
C CYS A 5 -55.09 5.72 -47.13
N SER A 6 -55.44 6.12 -45.90
CA SER A 6 -54.78 6.55 -44.63
C SER A 6 -55.94 6.81 -43.61
N SER A 7 -55.87 7.44 -42.43
CA SER A 7 -54.85 8.11 -41.58
C SER A 7 -55.39 8.16 -40.13
N GLY A 8 -54.61 8.64 -39.14
CA GLY A 8 -55.15 8.94 -37.80
C GLY A 8 -54.10 9.30 -36.75
N GLY A 9 -53.81 10.60 -36.57
CA GLY A 9 -52.81 11.09 -35.62
C GLY A 9 -53.38 12.03 -34.55
N LYS A 10 -53.17 11.67 -33.28
CA LYS A 10 -53.02 12.56 -32.12
C LYS A 10 -51.96 11.90 -31.21
N GLY A 11 -51.08 12.61 -30.52
CA GLY A 11 -51.08 14.04 -30.21
C GLY A 11 -51.06 14.22 -28.70
N GLY A 12 -49.91 13.96 -28.08
CA GLY A 12 -49.73 14.00 -26.63
C GLY A 12 -48.24 14.02 -26.29
N SER A 13 -47.78 15.12 -25.71
CA SER A 13 -46.37 15.37 -25.42
C SER A 13 -46.17 15.62 -23.92
N MET A 14 -45.39 14.77 -23.26
CA MET A 14 -44.63 15.17 -22.08
C MET A 14 -43.42 14.24 -21.92
N TRP A 15 -42.23 14.82 -22.00
CA TRP A 15 -40.98 14.20 -21.56
C TRP A 15 -40.62 14.84 -20.23
N GLU A 16 -41.10 14.28 -19.13
CA GLU A 16 -40.54 14.57 -17.81
C GLU A 16 -39.49 13.50 -17.49
N SER A 17 -38.30 13.95 -17.14
CA SER A 17 -37.12 13.10 -17.00
C SER A 17 -36.92 12.69 -15.55
N ASP A 18 -37.39 11.49 -15.19
CA ASP A 18 -37.04 10.84 -13.92
C ASP A 18 -35.54 10.49 -13.90
N ILE A 19 -34.72 11.47 -13.54
CA ILE A 19 -33.32 11.26 -13.19
C ILE A 19 -33.32 10.59 -11.81
N ALA A 20 -33.40 9.27 -11.81
CA ALA A 20 -33.25 8.45 -10.62
C ALA A 20 -31.89 8.72 -9.97
N LEU A 21 -31.89 9.46 -8.87
CA LEU A 21 -30.71 9.73 -8.06
C LEU A 21 -30.17 8.40 -7.51
N PHE A 22 -29.01 7.98 -8.02
CA PHE A 22 -28.28 6.85 -7.47
C PHE A 22 -27.73 7.20 -6.08
N GLU A 23 -28.43 6.79 -5.03
CA GLU A 23 -27.86 6.79 -3.68
C GLU A 23 -26.63 5.85 -3.65
N PRO A 24 -25.46 6.32 -3.19
CA PRO A 24 -24.30 5.45 -3.01
C PRO A 24 -24.56 4.46 -1.85
N PRO A 25 -24.21 3.18 -2.00
CA PRO A 25 -24.49 2.17 -0.97
C PRO A 25 -23.77 2.48 0.35
N SER A 26 -24.52 2.47 1.45
CA SER A 26 -24.04 2.79 2.80
C SER A 26 -22.81 1.95 3.21
N PRO A 27 -21.71 2.57 3.69
CA PRO A 27 -20.44 1.89 3.97
C PRO A 27 -20.43 1.13 5.31
N GLN A 28 -21.46 0.32 5.60
CA GLN A 28 -21.55 -0.50 6.83
C GLN A 28 -21.63 -2.00 6.52
N SER A 29 -20.54 -2.56 5.98
CA SER A 29 -20.36 -4.02 5.90
C SER A 29 -20.02 -4.61 7.27
N PRO A 30 -20.67 -5.69 7.72
CA PRO A 30 -20.40 -6.29 9.03
C PRO A 30 -18.99 -6.89 9.09
N ALA A 31 -18.25 -6.56 10.16
CA ALA A 31 -16.85 -6.95 10.31
C ALA A 31 -16.69 -8.48 10.44
N ARG A 32 -16.27 -9.13 9.35
CA ARG A 32 -15.92 -10.56 9.35
C ARG A 32 -14.80 -10.84 10.37
N LYS A 33 -14.94 -11.94 11.12
CA LYS A 33 -13.93 -12.41 12.08
C LYS A 33 -12.59 -12.64 11.37
N GLY A 34 -11.51 -12.30 12.07
CA GLY A 34 -10.23 -11.99 11.44
C GLY A 34 -9.65 -13.09 10.54
N SER A 35 -9.28 -12.70 9.33
CA SER A 35 -8.21 -13.36 8.58
C SER A 35 -6.94 -13.38 9.45
N ALA A 36 -6.17 -14.47 9.38
CA ALA A 36 -4.87 -14.52 10.02
C ALA A 36 -3.93 -13.54 9.32
N ASN A 37 -3.19 -12.72 10.09
CA ASN A 37 -2.19 -11.81 9.57
C ASN A 37 -0.96 -12.59 9.11
N TYR A 38 -0.91 -12.92 7.81
CA TYR A 38 0.33 -13.32 7.16
C TYR A 38 1.18 -12.06 6.90
N PRO A 39 2.52 -12.17 6.87
CA PRO A 39 3.35 -11.10 6.33
C PRO A 39 3.19 -11.05 4.79
N PRO A 40 3.67 -9.99 4.11
CA PRO A 40 3.51 -9.85 2.65
C PRO A 40 4.11 -11.06 1.93
N PRO A 41 3.54 -11.57 0.82
CA PRO A 41 4.13 -12.68 0.07
C PRO A 41 5.61 -12.47 -0.31
N GLU A 42 6.02 -11.21 -0.54
CA GLU A 42 7.39 -10.77 -0.79
C GLU A 42 8.38 -11.11 0.36
N SER A 43 7.87 -11.29 1.58
CA SER A 43 8.65 -11.56 2.80
C SER A 43 9.09 -13.01 2.99
N GLY A 44 8.52 -13.96 2.25
CA GLY A 44 8.70 -15.41 2.46
C GLY A 44 10.13 -15.95 2.31
N PHE A 45 11.09 -15.10 1.93
CA PHE A 45 12.51 -15.41 1.82
C PHE A 45 13.32 -15.13 3.09
N LEU A 46 12.81 -14.33 4.03
CA LEU A 46 13.46 -14.17 5.34
C LEU A 46 13.07 -15.32 6.25
N LYS A 47 13.99 -16.27 6.42
CA LYS A 47 13.89 -17.24 7.51
C LYS A 47 13.96 -16.50 8.85
N ASP A 48 13.01 -16.81 9.73
CA ASP A 48 13.21 -16.69 11.18
C ASP A 48 14.00 -17.93 11.61
N ASP A 49 15.30 -17.91 11.32
CA ASP A 49 16.26 -18.98 11.55
C ASP A 49 16.52 -19.14 13.06
N GLY A 50 15.56 -19.79 13.73
CA GLY A 50 15.52 -20.04 15.18
C GLY A 50 16.64 -20.93 15.75
N SER A 51 17.76 -21.06 15.04
CA SER A 51 19.01 -21.68 15.46
C SER A 51 20.12 -20.63 15.43
N CYS A 52 20.31 -19.90 16.53
CA CYS A 52 21.41 -18.96 16.66
C CYS A 52 22.76 -19.70 16.71
N SER A 53 23.43 -19.77 15.56
CA SER A 53 24.86 -20.04 15.43
C SER A 53 25.47 -18.89 14.65
N PRO A 54 26.68 -18.38 15.01
CA PRO A 54 27.20 -17.12 14.50
C PRO A 54 27.81 -17.21 13.08
N GLY A 55 26.98 -17.59 12.10
CA GLY A 55 27.23 -17.27 10.70
C GLY A 55 26.83 -15.82 10.45
N GLY A 56 27.77 -14.98 10.00
CA GLY A 56 27.57 -13.52 9.94
C GLY A 56 26.46 -13.10 8.99
N ARG A 57 25.25 -12.82 9.53
CA ARG A 57 24.45 -11.71 9.00
C ARG A 57 25.32 -10.46 9.17
N SER A 58 25.64 -9.78 8.06
CA SER A 58 26.28 -8.48 8.15
C SER A 58 25.41 -7.60 9.05
N GLU A 59 25.99 -7.06 10.12
CA GLU A 59 25.34 -5.96 10.81
C GLU A 59 25.12 -4.86 9.78
N VAL A 60 23.91 -4.30 9.70
CA VAL A 60 23.67 -3.06 8.97
C VAL A 60 24.24 -1.96 9.86
N GLN A 61 25.57 -1.91 9.89
CA GLN A 61 26.38 -1.00 10.68
C GLN A 61 25.86 0.42 10.43
N GLY A 62 25.42 1.06 11.52
CA GLY A 62 24.32 2.01 11.51
C GLY A 62 24.21 2.85 10.24
N PHE A 63 23.23 2.52 9.39
CA PHE A 63 22.72 3.50 8.44
C PHE A 63 22.05 4.57 9.30
N ASN A 64 22.87 5.53 9.74
CA ASN A 64 22.41 6.74 10.37
C ASN A 64 21.62 7.46 9.28
N ASP A 65 20.33 7.17 9.25
CA ASP A 65 19.28 7.90 8.55
C ASP A 65 19.25 9.32 9.13
N ALA A 66 20.30 10.11 8.83
CA ALA A 66 20.33 11.56 8.88
C ALA A 66 19.46 12.12 7.72
N VAL A 67 18.29 11.51 7.54
CA VAL A 67 17.10 12.16 7.03
C VAL A 67 16.95 13.39 7.91
N SER A 68 17.28 14.56 7.36
CA SER A 68 17.08 15.84 8.05
C SER A 68 15.70 15.81 8.68
N PRO A 69 15.57 15.97 10.01
CA PRO A 69 14.27 15.84 10.68
C PRO A 69 13.32 16.80 9.98
N MET A 70 12.24 16.26 9.40
CA MET A 70 11.34 17.06 8.55
C MET A 70 10.93 18.28 9.35
N SER A 71 11.34 19.47 8.88
CA SER A 71 11.19 20.72 9.62
C SER A 71 9.76 20.80 10.15
N PRO A 72 9.55 20.89 11.47
CA PRO A 72 8.22 20.75 12.05
C PRO A 72 7.31 21.78 11.40
N SER A 73 6.34 21.29 10.63
CA SER A 73 5.42 22.13 9.88
C SER A 73 4.70 23.04 10.87
N ASN A 74 4.74 24.36 10.62
CA ASN A 74 4.36 25.34 11.62
C ASN A 74 2.93 25.05 12.10
N PRO A 75 2.69 24.77 13.40
CA PRO A 75 1.41 24.27 13.90
C PRO A 75 0.40 25.42 14.07
N GLU A 76 0.16 26.17 13.00
CA GLU A 76 -0.74 27.33 12.96
C GLU A 76 -2.22 26.87 12.98
N GLU A 77 -2.81 26.91 14.18
CA GLU A 77 -4.25 26.98 14.54
C GLU A 77 -5.27 26.10 13.80
N GLU A 78 -4.85 25.08 13.05
CA GLU A 78 -5.80 24.17 12.42
C GLU A 78 -6.49 23.24 13.43
N ASN A 79 -7.82 23.15 13.27
CA ASN A 79 -8.69 22.28 14.05
C ASN A 79 -8.46 20.79 13.69
N TYR A 80 -7.37 20.24 14.23
CA TYR A 80 -6.89 18.87 14.02
C TYR A 80 -7.90 17.87 14.62
N ASP A 81 -8.92 17.50 13.85
CA ASP A 81 -9.81 16.38 14.14
C ASP A 81 -9.05 15.06 13.91
N SER A 82 -8.51 14.49 14.97
CA SER A 82 -7.85 13.19 14.93
C SER A 82 -8.82 12.01 14.87
N SER A 83 -10.13 12.21 15.02
CA SER A 83 -11.10 11.11 15.16
C SER A 83 -11.21 10.22 13.92
N GLN A 84 -10.97 10.80 12.74
CA GLN A 84 -11.04 10.12 11.44
C GLN A 84 -9.70 9.56 10.96
N GLY A 85 -8.60 9.92 11.63
CA GLY A 85 -7.25 9.55 11.21
C GLY A 85 -6.89 8.08 11.45
N VAL A 86 -5.74 7.67 10.93
CA VAL A 86 -5.31 6.27 11.03
C VAL A 86 -4.89 5.92 12.45
N VAL A 87 -5.64 5.00 13.07
CA VAL A 87 -5.31 4.44 14.37
C VAL A 87 -4.04 3.59 14.30
N TRP A 88 -3.17 3.77 15.30
CA TRP A 88 -1.96 3.01 15.54
C TRP A 88 -1.91 2.48 16.98
N HIS A 89 -1.16 1.41 17.19
CA HIS A 89 -0.90 0.82 18.50
C HIS A 89 0.59 0.60 18.67
N ALA A 90 1.11 0.85 19.88
CA ALA A 90 2.47 0.50 20.27
C ALA A 90 2.47 -0.31 21.56
N LYS A 91 3.45 -1.20 21.75
CA LYS A 91 3.75 -1.79 23.07
C LYS A 91 4.64 -0.81 23.84
N LEU A 92 4.26 -0.50 25.07
CA LEU A 92 5.16 0.15 26.02
C LEU A 92 5.98 -0.93 26.74
N MET A 93 7.29 -0.78 26.70
CA MET A 93 8.25 -1.66 27.38
C MET A 93 8.83 -0.90 28.57
N THR A 94 8.79 -1.47 29.79
CA THR A 94 9.49 -0.84 30.92
C THR A 94 10.99 -0.85 30.65
N ASP A 95 11.71 0.12 31.18
CA ASP A 95 13.08 0.44 30.73
C ASP A 95 14.11 -0.66 31.07
N GLU A 96 13.76 -1.53 32.03
CA GLU A 96 14.50 -2.73 32.45
C GLU A 96 14.03 -4.03 31.77
N PHE A 97 13.00 -3.98 30.91
CA PHE A 97 12.55 -5.13 30.15
C PHE A 97 13.50 -5.42 28.98
N SER A 98 14.08 -6.62 28.95
CA SER A 98 14.88 -7.11 27.82
C SER A 98 14.31 -8.42 27.26
N ASN A 99 14.38 -8.58 25.93
CA ASN A 99 13.96 -9.79 25.22
C ASN A 99 14.66 -9.86 23.85
N PRO A 100 15.51 -10.87 23.58
CA PRO A 100 16.23 -11.00 22.30
C PRO A 100 15.36 -11.03 21.03
N LYS A 101 14.04 -11.27 21.14
CA LYS A 101 13.12 -11.16 19.99
C LYS A 101 12.85 -9.70 19.59
N GLU A 102 12.78 -8.80 20.57
CA GLU A 102 12.39 -7.39 20.42
C GLU A 102 13.58 -6.42 20.56
N PHE A 103 14.71 -6.86 21.11
CA PHE A 103 15.91 -6.07 21.38
C PHE A 103 17.13 -6.56 20.59
N LEU A 104 18.02 -5.64 20.22
CA LEU A 104 19.33 -5.92 19.65
C LEU A 104 20.30 -6.44 20.74
N PRO A 105 21.44 -7.07 20.36
CA PRO A 105 22.49 -7.45 21.33
C PRO A 105 23.03 -6.27 22.16
N SER A 106 22.94 -5.04 21.64
CA SER A 106 23.28 -3.78 22.32
C SER A 106 22.35 -3.41 23.50
N GLY A 107 21.18 -4.06 23.63
CA GLY A 107 20.14 -3.67 24.59
C GLY A 107 19.21 -2.55 24.09
N GLU A 108 19.35 -2.14 22.83
CA GLU A 108 18.44 -1.21 22.14
C GLU A 108 17.20 -1.94 21.61
N LEU A 109 16.09 -1.21 21.42
CA LEU A 109 14.91 -1.76 20.75
C LEU A 109 15.23 -2.02 19.28
N LYS A 110 14.78 -3.14 18.72
CA LYS A 110 14.83 -3.35 17.27
C LYS A 110 13.95 -2.30 16.59
N PRO A 111 14.46 -1.53 15.62
CA PRO A 111 13.68 -0.52 14.92
C PRO A 111 12.64 -1.15 13.99
N ARG A 112 11.72 -0.33 13.50
CA ARG A 112 10.79 -0.61 12.39
C ARG A 112 10.03 -1.93 12.56
N ARG A 113 9.45 -2.17 13.75
CA ARG A 113 8.61 -3.36 14.04
C ARG A 113 7.19 -3.18 13.47
N PRO A 114 6.55 -4.22 12.89
CA PRO A 114 5.18 -4.12 12.36
C PRO A 114 4.10 -3.82 13.40
N MET A 115 4.36 -4.18 14.66
CA MET A 115 3.69 -3.65 15.84
C MET A 115 4.76 -2.84 16.59
N PRO A 116 4.76 -1.50 16.49
CA PRO A 116 5.79 -0.65 17.10
C PRO A 116 5.98 -0.91 18.60
N ILE A 117 7.22 -0.72 19.05
CA ILE A 117 7.65 -0.88 20.44
C ILE A 117 8.44 0.37 20.86
N ILE A 118 8.21 0.86 22.07
CA ILE A 118 8.83 2.08 22.60
C ILE A 118 9.11 1.88 24.10
N LYS A 119 10.20 2.45 24.63
CA LYS A 119 10.50 2.41 26.07
C LYS A 119 9.55 3.34 26.83
N VAL A 120 9.35 3.11 28.14
CA VAL A 120 8.44 3.94 28.95
C VAL A 120 9.02 5.35 29.17
N SER A 121 10.33 5.48 29.39
CA SER A 121 11.05 6.77 29.39
C SER A 121 10.84 7.51 28.06
N GLU A 122 11.41 6.97 26.99
CA GLU A 122 11.30 7.43 25.60
C GLU A 122 9.88 7.86 25.20
N PHE A 123 8.87 7.08 25.58
CA PHE A 123 7.45 7.38 25.34
C PHE A 123 6.95 8.61 26.10
N LEU A 124 7.30 8.78 27.37
CA LEU A 124 6.87 9.93 28.16
C LEU A 124 7.65 11.20 27.79
N ASP A 125 8.96 11.08 27.57
CA ASP A 125 9.84 12.18 27.17
C ASP A 125 9.49 12.74 25.78
N GLY A 126 9.00 11.87 24.87
CA GLY A 126 8.57 12.26 23.52
C GLY A 126 7.17 12.87 23.42
N LEU A 127 6.40 12.93 24.52
CA LEU A 127 5.04 13.47 24.55
C LEU A 127 5.01 14.95 24.94
N GLN A 128 4.36 15.76 24.11
CA GLN A 128 4.14 17.19 24.38
C GLN A 128 2.64 17.48 24.52
N LYS A 129 2.27 18.37 25.44
CA LYS A 129 0.88 18.78 25.67
C LYS A 129 0.55 20.02 24.82
N ILE A 130 -0.17 19.84 23.72
CA ILE A 130 -0.53 20.89 22.75
C ILE A 130 -2.05 20.97 22.70
N ASP A 131 -2.61 22.15 22.99
CA ASP A 131 -4.06 22.40 23.11
C ASP A 131 -4.77 21.42 24.06
N GLY A 132 -4.09 21.05 25.14
CA GLY A 132 -4.54 20.04 26.11
C GLY A 132 -4.37 18.58 25.68
N ARG A 133 -4.05 18.32 24.40
CA ARG A 133 -3.84 16.98 23.81
C ARG A 133 -2.39 16.53 23.96
N TRP A 134 -2.18 15.23 24.13
CA TRP A 134 -0.83 14.65 24.25
C TRP A 134 -0.35 14.13 22.88
N ILE A 135 0.62 14.81 22.27
CA ILE A 135 1.16 14.50 20.94
C ILE A 135 2.56 13.91 21.08
N LEU A 136 2.79 12.71 20.52
CA LEU A 136 4.11 12.10 20.39
C LEU A 136 4.80 12.70 19.17
N GLN A 137 5.81 13.55 19.41
CA GLN A 137 6.45 14.32 18.32
C GLN A 137 7.52 13.52 17.55
N GLN A 138 8.15 12.55 18.19
CA GLN A 138 9.28 11.80 17.60
C GLN A 138 8.84 10.53 16.83
N PRO A 139 9.62 10.06 15.84
CA PRO A 139 9.36 8.81 15.10
C PRO A 139 9.22 7.55 15.97
N LEU A 140 7.99 7.09 16.17
CA LEU A 140 7.66 5.91 16.97
C LEU A 140 8.37 4.65 16.43
N ASN A 141 9.28 4.10 17.24
CA ASN A 141 10.10 2.92 16.91
C ASN A 141 10.95 3.07 15.63
N GLY A 142 11.35 4.30 15.28
CA GLY A 142 12.17 4.58 14.10
C GLY A 142 11.43 4.46 12.76
N TRP A 143 10.10 4.47 12.77
CA TRP A 143 9.27 4.65 11.58
C TRP A 143 9.10 6.16 11.30
N PRO A 144 9.71 6.74 10.25
CA PRO A 144 9.77 8.20 10.06
C PRO A 144 8.39 8.88 9.97
N SER A 145 7.39 8.19 9.39
CA SER A 145 6.03 8.69 9.23
C SER A 145 5.11 8.42 10.44
N LEU A 146 5.60 7.73 11.49
CA LEU A 146 4.87 7.58 12.76
C LEU A 146 5.26 8.65 13.78
N GLN A 147 5.10 9.92 13.40
CA GLN A 147 5.37 11.10 14.23
C GLN A 147 4.16 12.04 14.23
N GLY A 148 4.11 13.01 15.16
CA GLY A 148 2.97 13.91 15.34
C GLY A 148 1.67 13.18 15.71
N LEU A 149 1.78 12.14 16.56
CA LEU A 149 0.69 11.20 16.86
C LEU A 149 -0.05 11.54 18.16
N GLU A 150 -1.36 11.75 18.13
CA GLU A 150 -2.16 12.01 19.33
C GLU A 150 -2.38 10.72 20.14
N LEU A 151 -1.96 10.72 21.41
CA LEU A 151 -2.20 9.63 22.35
C LEU A 151 -3.64 9.67 22.87
N ARG A 152 -4.47 8.69 22.47
CA ARG A 152 -5.87 8.58 22.90
C ARG A 152 -6.08 7.72 24.15
N ALA A 153 -5.33 6.62 24.31
CA ALA A 153 -5.53 5.71 25.45
C ALA A 153 -4.30 4.84 25.78
N LEU A 154 -4.17 4.52 27.08
CA LEU A 154 -3.28 3.48 27.60
C LEU A 154 -4.10 2.29 28.09
N THR A 155 -3.75 1.08 27.64
CA THR A 155 -4.47 -0.17 27.98
C THR A 155 -3.51 -1.28 28.37
N VAL A 156 -3.85 -2.07 29.39
CA VAL A 156 -3.12 -3.29 29.77
C VAL A 156 -4.02 -4.52 29.55
N ILE A 157 -3.42 -5.64 29.13
CA ILE A 157 -4.11 -6.92 28.99
C ILE A 157 -3.80 -7.76 30.23
N GLU A 158 -4.82 -8.02 31.04
CA GLU A 158 -4.78 -8.79 32.27
C GLU A 158 -5.31 -10.21 32.02
N GLY A 159 -4.80 -11.19 32.78
CA GLY A 159 -5.11 -12.61 32.60
C GLY A 159 -4.26 -13.31 31.54
N ASN A 160 -3.86 -14.56 31.83
CA ASN A 160 -2.94 -15.33 30.98
C ASN A 160 -3.65 -16.16 29.89
N THR A 161 -4.86 -16.67 30.16
CA THR A 161 -5.64 -17.51 29.21
C THR A 161 -6.59 -16.66 28.37
N PHE A 162 -6.98 -17.15 27.18
CA PHE A 162 -7.94 -16.47 26.30
C PHE A 162 -9.29 -16.17 27.01
N LEU A 163 -9.80 -17.11 27.81
CA LEU A 163 -11.05 -16.96 28.57
C LEU A 163 -10.96 -15.89 29.68
N THR A 164 -9.75 -15.66 30.20
CA THR A 164 -9.50 -14.71 31.30
C THR A 164 -8.99 -13.34 30.84
N ARG A 165 -8.88 -13.08 29.52
CA ARG A 165 -8.29 -11.84 29.00
C ARG A 165 -9.21 -10.64 29.21
N LYS A 166 -8.93 -9.84 30.24
CA LYS A 166 -9.57 -8.54 30.50
C LYS A 166 -8.67 -7.42 29.98
N ILE A 167 -9.24 -6.48 29.22
CA ILE A 167 -8.53 -5.23 28.89
C ILE A 167 -8.90 -4.21 29.97
N ARG A 168 -7.91 -3.77 30.75
CA ARG A 168 -8.08 -2.62 31.66
C ARG A 168 -7.52 -1.36 31.00
N ARG A 169 -8.31 -0.30 31.01
CA ARG A 169 -7.89 1.06 30.61
C ARG A 169 -7.13 1.66 31.80
N LEU A 170 -5.92 2.15 31.55
CA LEU A 170 -5.08 2.82 32.55
C LEU A 170 -5.30 4.34 32.52
N TRP A 171 -5.43 4.89 31.31
CA TRP A 171 -5.59 6.32 31.03
C TRP A 171 -6.31 6.50 29.70
N ASN A 172 -6.98 7.65 29.51
CA ASN A 172 -7.53 8.08 28.22
C ASN A 172 -7.72 9.60 28.15
N ALA A 173 -7.57 10.17 26.96
CA ALA A 173 -7.63 11.60 26.71
C ALA A 173 -8.94 12.25 27.18
N GLU A 174 -10.07 11.54 27.06
CA GLU A 174 -11.41 12.01 27.43
C GLU A 174 -11.63 12.10 28.95
N SER A 175 -10.74 11.56 29.78
CA SER A 175 -10.94 11.52 31.25
C SER A 175 -10.48 12.77 32.01
N GLY A 176 -9.78 13.70 31.37
CA GLY A 176 -9.20 14.89 32.02
C GLY A 176 -8.06 14.61 33.01
N ALA A 177 -7.79 13.35 33.36
CA ALA A 177 -6.71 12.95 34.24
C ALA A 177 -5.33 13.10 33.58
N ASP A 178 -4.30 13.40 34.38
CA ASP A 178 -2.92 13.41 33.92
C ASP A 178 -2.39 12.00 33.60
N LEU A 179 -1.26 11.94 32.88
CA LEU A 179 -0.64 10.68 32.47
C LEU A 179 -0.10 9.91 33.68
N PRO A 180 -0.20 8.56 33.69
CA PRO A 180 0.38 7.74 34.74
C PRO A 180 1.91 7.83 34.73
N ALA A 181 2.51 8.13 35.88
CA ALA A 181 3.96 8.19 36.04
C ALA A 181 4.63 6.86 35.65
N ALA A 182 5.85 6.91 35.10
CA ALA A 182 6.58 5.78 34.53
C ALA A 182 6.49 4.47 35.36
N ALA A 183 6.82 4.54 36.65
CA ALA A 183 6.81 3.40 37.57
C ALA A 183 5.43 2.75 37.80
N SER A 184 4.34 3.42 37.42
CA SER A 184 2.97 2.90 37.50
C SER A 184 2.47 2.23 36.21
N ILE A 185 3.21 2.34 35.10
CA ILE A 185 2.85 1.75 33.80
C ILE A 185 3.23 0.26 33.79
N PRO A 186 2.27 -0.69 33.77
CA PRO A 186 2.59 -2.11 33.86
C PRO A 186 3.26 -2.66 32.59
N LYS A 187 4.06 -3.71 32.75
CA LYS A 187 4.54 -4.54 31.64
C LYS A 187 3.35 -5.06 30.81
N LYS A 188 3.51 -5.10 29.48
CA LYS A 188 2.46 -5.37 28.47
C LYS A 188 1.40 -4.26 28.31
N THR A 189 1.69 -3.02 28.74
CA THR A 189 0.85 -1.87 28.37
C THR A 189 0.94 -1.61 26.86
N ARG A 190 -0.18 -1.20 26.28
CA ARG A 190 -0.33 -0.81 24.88
C ARG A 190 -0.88 0.61 24.82
N ALA A 191 -0.11 1.50 24.21
CA ALA A 191 -0.57 2.82 23.81
C ALA A 191 -1.41 2.71 22.53
N THR A 192 -2.43 3.58 22.42
CA THR A 192 -3.26 3.74 21.23
C THR A 192 -3.18 5.19 20.80
N PHE A 193 -2.76 5.39 19.56
CA PHE A 193 -2.55 6.70 18.94
C PHE A 193 -3.50 6.89 17.76
N HIS A 194 -3.85 8.14 17.49
CA HIS A 194 -4.43 8.57 16.23
C HIS A 194 -3.40 9.45 15.50
N ALA A 195 -3.20 9.21 14.20
CA ALA A 195 -2.58 10.21 13.34
C ALA A 195 -3.62 11.24 12.86
N GLY A 196 -3.20 12.32 12.21
CA GLY A 196 -4.12 13.33 11.67
C GLY A 196 -5.07 12.77 10.59
N ALA A 197 -6.26 13.35 10.44
CA ALA A 197 -7.31 12.88 9.53
C ALA A 197 -6.84 12.59 8.09
N TRP A 198 -5.92 13.40 7.56
CA TRP A 198 -5.39 13.23 6.20
C TRP A 198 -4.72 11.86 5.97
N THR A 199 -4.21 11.20 7.01
CA THR A 199 -3.68 9.82 6.91
C THR A 199 -4.75 8.78 6.53
N ALA A 200 -6.03 9.12 6.65
CA ALA A 200 -7.12 8.31 6.12
C ALA A 200 -7.12 8.29 4.58
N VAL A 201 -6.55 9.30 3.90
CA VAL A 201 -6.60 9.45 2.44
C VAL A 201 -5.24 9.43 1.72
N GLY A 202 -4.11 9.73 2.37
CA GLY A 202 -2.79 9.58 1.74
C GLY A 202 -1.59 9.47 2.70
N TRP A 203 -0.38 9.42 2.13
CA TRP A 203 0.91 9.46 2.87
C TRP A 203 1.38 10.88 3.22
N SER A 204 0.93 11.88 2.46
CA SER A 204 1.12 13.30 2.72
C SER A 204 -0.25 13.97 2.76
N ARG A 205 -0.33 15.12 3.42
CA ARG A 205 -1.49 16.01 3.40
C ARG A 205 -1.51 16.82 2.09
N GLU A 206 -0.33 17.24 1.65
CA GLU A 206 -0.03 18.04 0.47
C GLU A 206 -0.12 17.23 -0.84
N SER A 207 -0.03 15.90 -0.74
CA SER A 207 -0.27 14.95 -1.81
C SER A 207 -1.04 13.73 -1.29
N PRO A 208 -2.39 13.82 -1.19
CA PRO A 208 -3.22 12.71 -0.74
C PRO A 208 -3.30 11.60 -1.80
N GLY A 209 -3.75 10.41 -1.40
CA GLY A 209 -3.81 9.20 -2.23
C GLY A 209 -2.80 8.12 -1.80
N PHE A 210 -3.14 6.85 -2.06
CA PHE A 210 -2.27 5.69 -1.84
C PHE A 210 -1.82 5.06 -3.16
N VAL A 211 -1.41 5.92 -4.09
CA VAL A 211 -0.78 5.55 -5.37
C VAL A 211 0.63 6.12 -5.37
N TRP A 212 1.62 5.34 -5.81
CA TRP A 212 2.98 5.84 -6.06
C TRP A 212 3.52 5.36 -7.42
N TRP A 213 4.39 6.16 -8.01
CA TRP A 213 4.99 5.96 -9.33
C TRP A 213 6.51 6.06 -9.24
N TYR A 214 7.20 4.95 -9.48
CA TYR A 214 8.66 4.86 -9.46
C TYR A 214 9.23 4.80 -10.87
N VAL A 215 10.21 5.66 -11.15
CA VAL A 215 10.99 5.68 -12.38
C VAL A 215 12.44 5.31 -12.05
N PRO A 216 12.94 4.12 -12.43
CA PRO A 216 14.32 3.72 -12.20
C PRO A 216 15.32 4.64 -12.90
N ARG A 217 16.48 4.88 -12.27
CA ARG A 217 17.59 5.66 -12.85
C ARG A 217 18.11 5.13 -14.19
N ALA A 218 17.89 3.83 -14.44
CA ALA A 218 18.25 3.16 -15.70
C ALA A 218 17.42 3.62 -16.91
N ILE A 219 16.28 4.28 -16.70
CA ILE A 219 15.46 4.85 -17.77
C ILE A 219 16.01 6.23 -18.16
N PRO A 220 16.22 6.55 -19.45
CA PRO A 220 16.67 7.87 -19.87
C PRO A 220 15.75 9.00 -19.35
N GLY A 221 16.31 9.94 -18.59
CA GLY A 221 15.57 11.01 -17.92
C GLY A 221 14.85 10.61 -16.62
N GLY A 222 15.05 9.38 -16.11
CA GLY A 222 14.49 8.84 -14.87
C GLY A 222 15.08 9.42 -13.57
N GLY A 223 15.22 10.74 -13.53
CA GLY A 223 15.75 11.53 -12.42
C GLY A 223 15.68 13.05 -12.68
N GLY A 224 14.75 13.49 -13.54
CA GLY A 224 14.66 14.88 -14.01
C GLY A 224 13.90 15.85 -13.09
N PHE A 225 13.15 15.35 -12.10
CA PHE A 225 12.28 16.14 -11.22
C PHE A 225 12.77 16.07 -9.77
N GLY A 226 13.98 16.60 -9.56
CA GLY A 226 14.72 16.45 -8.31
C GLY A 226 15.35 15.05 -8.16
N SER A 227 15.95 14.78 -7.01
CA SER A 227 16.61 13.51 -6.69
C SER A 227 15.63 12.35 -6.37
N GLU A 228 14.32 12.62 -6.38
CA GLU A 228 13.27 11.69 -5.97
C GLU A 228 12.79 10.88 -7.18
N GLY A 229 13.19 9.60 -7.25
CA GLY A 229 12.73 8.67 -8.28
C GLY A 229 11.31 8.12 -8.06
N CYS A 230 10.63 8.49 -6.97
CA CYS A 230 9.32 7.95 -6.59
C CYS A 230 8.33 9.08 -6.23
N PHE A 231 7.37 9.33 -7.13
CA PHE A 231 6.27 10.29 -6.91
C PHE A 231 5.10 9.58 -6.22
N PHE A 232 4.31 10.30 -5.42
CA PHE A 232 3.18 9.70 -4.71
C PHE A 232 2.01 10.68 -4.51
N GLY A 233 0.80 10.14 -4.41
CA GLY A 233 -0.43 10.91 -4.27
C GLY A 233 -0.81 11.72 -5.51
N GLU A 234 -1.65 12.73 -5.35
CA GLU A 234 -2.15 13.59 -6.44
C GLU A 234 -1.03 14.31 -7.22
N ARG A 235 0.11 14.62 -6.58
CA ARG A 235 1.29 15.21 -7.25
C ARG A 235 1.95 14.33 -8.32
N ILE A 236 1.61 13.03 -8.42
CA ILE A 236 2.04 12.21 -9.57
C ILE A 236 1.53 12.81 -10.88
N VAL A 237 0.29 13.31 -10.91
CA VAL A 237 -0.34 13.82 -12.15
C VAL A 237 0.45 15.03 -12.66
N GLU A 238 0.79 15.96 -11.77
CA GLU A 238 1.62 17.14 -12.05
C GLU A 238 3.04 16.74 -12.54
N ALA A 239 3.71 15.84 -11.81
CA ALA A 239 5.07 15.40 -12.13
C ALA A 239 5.16 14.68 -13.49
N LEU A 240 4.12 13.95 -13.89
CA LEU A 240 4.05 13.29 -15.20
C LEU A 240 3.65 14.26 -16.33
N ASP A 241 2.87 15.32 -16.05
CA ASP A 241 2.34 16.24 -17.07
C ASP A 241 3.37 17.29 -17.51
N PHE A 242 4.29 17.65 -16.62
CA PHE A 242 5.52 18.38 -16.99
C PHE A 242 6.64 17.47 -17.54
N GLY A 243 6.47 16.15 -17.46
CA GLY A 243 7.48 15.17 -17.86
C GLY A 243 7.74 15.14 -19.38
N PRO A 244 8.94 14.71 -19.82
CA PRO A 244 9.30 14.66 -21.25
C PRO A 244 8.46 13.66 -22.09
N ARG A 245 7.57 12.91 -21.43
CA ARG A 245 6.69 11.89 -22.01
C ARG A 245 5.20 12.17 -21.75
N ALA A 246 4.84 13.35 -21.23
CA ALA A 246 3.47 13.70 -20.84
C ALA A 246 2.41 13.44 -21.93
N SER A 247 2.78 13.64 -23.20
CA SER A 247 1.92 13.43 -24.38
C SER A 247 1.89 11.99 -24.90
N CYS A 248 2.74 11.10 -24.39
CA CYS A 248 2.78 9.70 -24.80
C CYS A 248 1.58 8.92 -24.26
N THR A 249 1.03 8.03 -25.08
CA THR A 249 -0.21 7.29 -24.80
C THR A 249 0.03 5.80 -24.63
N ALA A 250 -0.77 5.17 -23.78
CA ALA A 250 -0.78 3.72 -23.61
C ALA A 250 -1.36 3.10 -24.90
N VAL A 251 -0.57 2.26 -25.60
CA VAL A 251 -0.98 1.65 -26.88
C VAL A 251 -1.46 0.21 -26.71
N ARG A 252 -0.90 -0.53 -25.76
CA ARG A 252 -1.24 -1.93 -25.47
C ARG A 252 -1.23 -2.17 -23.97
N VAL A 253 -2.05 -3.14 -23.54
CA VAL A 253 -2.24 -3.50 -22.14
C VAL A 253 -2.30 -5.02 -21.99
N HIS A 254 -1.68 -5.55 -20.93
CA HIS A 254 -1.56 -6.99 -20.69
C HIS A 254 -1.83 -7.31 -19.23
N ALA A 255 -2.69 -8.29 -18.97
CA ALA A 255 -2.87 -8.82 -17.63
C ALA A 255 -2.00 -10.06 -17.45
N PHE A 256 -1.19 -10.08 -16.39
CA PHE A 256 -0.27 -11.18 -16.08
C PHE A 256 -0.52 -11.75 -14.67
N ALA A 257 -0.18 -13.02 -14.48
CA ALA A 257 -0.32 -13.76 -13.23
C ALA A 257 0.96 -14.54 -12.91
N HIS A 258 1.29 -14.66 -11.63
CA HIS A 258 2.28 -15.61 -11.12
C HIS A 258 1.91 -16.05 -9.70
N ARG A 259 2.64 -17.02 -9.14
CA ARG A 259 2.62 -17.34 -7.70
C ARG A 259 3.97 -16.96 -7.09
N TYR A 260 4.06 -16.80 -5.77
CA TYR A 260 5.33 -16.45 -5.11
C TYR A 260 6.13 -17.72 -4.76
N PRO A 261 7.44 -17.79 -5.07
CA PRO A 261 8.27 -18.92 -4.68
C PRO A 261 8.42 -19.02 -3.15
N VAL A 262 8.17 -20.22 -2.64
CA VAL A 262 8.34 -20.62 -1.23
C VAL A 262 9.17 -21.90 -1.13
N GLU A 263 9.59 -22.30 0.08
CA GLU A 263 10.38 -23.53 0.26
C GLU A 263 9.61 -24.78 -0.18
N SER A 264 8.37 -24.93 0.29
CA SER A 264 7.43 -26.00 -0.06
C SER A 264 6.00 -25.43 -0.16
N GLU A 265 5.27 -25.79 -1.21
CA GLU A 265 3.98 -25.17 -1.54
C GLU A 265 2.79 -25.91 -0.91
N SER A 266 2.06 -25.25 -0.01
CA SER A 266 0.77 -25.76 0.48
C SER A 266 -0.31 -25.68 -0.61
N VAL A 267 -1.44 -26.34 -0.36
CA VAL A 267 -2.62 -26.28 -1.25
C VAL A 267 -3.10 -24.82 -1.46
N ARG A 268 -2.96 -23.97 -0.43
CA ARG A 268 -3.32 -22.56 -0.50
C ARG A 268 -2.35 -21.74 -1.35
N ASP A 269 -1.06 -22.04 -1.30
CA ASP A 269 -0.05 -21.26 -2.06
C ASP A 269 -0.19 -21.52 -3.56
N ARG A 270 -0.52 -22.77 -3.94
CA ARG A 270 -0.90 -23.16 -5.32
C ARG A 270 -2.17 -22.48 -5.82
N GLN A 271 -3.02 -22.01 -4.90
CA GLN A 271 -4.26 -21.28 -5.19
C GLN A 271 -4.10 -19.76 -5.06
N THR A 272 -3.00 -19.27 -4.47
CA THR A 272 -2.76 -17.84 -4.20
C THR A 272 -1.95 -17.24 -5.35
N TRP A 273 -2.67 -16.72 -6.34
CA TRP A 273 -2.09 -16.00 -7.47
C TRP A 273 -1.93 -14.51 -7.14
N HIS A 274 -0.80 -13.95 -7.56
CA HIS A 274 -0.57 -12.52 -7.69
C HIS A 274 -0.70 -12.11 -9.16
N THR A 275 -1.12 -10.88 -9.40
CA THR A 275 -1.38 -10.36 -10.74
C THR A 275 -1.14 -8.86 -10.82
N GLY A 276 -0.65 -8.41 -11.95
CA GLY A 276 -0.58 -6.99 -12.30
C GLY A 276 -1.00 -6.77 -13.75
N VAL A 277 -0.87 -5.52 -14.17
CA VAL A 277 -1.06 -5.07 -15.54
C VAL A 277 0.24 -4.47 -16.05
N LEU A 278 0.65 -4.85 -17.27
CA LEU A 278 1.73 -4.18 -18.01
C LEU A 278 1.11 -3.26 -19.06
N ILE A 279 1.63 -2.05 -19.19
CA ILE A 279 1.32 -1.10 -20.27
C ILE A 279 2.55 -0.95 -21.19
N GLU A 280 2.32 -1.00 -22.50
CA GLU A 280 3.27 -0.56 -23.52
C GLU A 280 2.85 0.85 -24.01
N TRP A 281 3.81 1.76 -24.14
CA TRP A 281 3.57 3.17 -24.49
C TRP A 281 3.98 3.51 -25.92
N SER A 282 3.41 4.60 -26.45
CA SER A 282 3.66 5.09 -27.81
C SER A 282 5.11 5.50 -28.11
N HIS A 283 5.97 5.66 -27.10
CA HIS A 283 7.40 5.96 -27.28
C HIS A 283 8.29 4.70 -27.32
N GLY A 284 7.82 3.54 -26.84
CA GLY A 284 8.53 2.26 -26.92
C GLY A 284 9.86 2.15 -26.15
N GLU A 285 10.21 3.11 -25.29
CA GLU A 285 11.49 3.09 -24.54
C GLU A 285 11.41 2.29 -23.23
N TYR A 286 10.21 2.18 -22.65
CA TYR A 286 9.94 1.42 -21.43
C TYR A 286 8.49 0.94 -21.39
N THR A 287 8.21 0.04 -20.44
CA THR A 287 6.87 -0.46 -20.10
C THR A 287 6.56 -0.13 -18.66
N THR A 288 5.28 0.07 -18.32
CA THR A 288 4.87 0.36 -16.94
C THR A 288 4.13 -0.83 -16.34
N LEU A 289 4.58 -1.30 -15.18
CA LEU A 289 3.92 -2.33 -14.39
C LEU A 289 3.07 -1.68 -13.30
N ILE A 290 1.80 -2.10 -13.21
CA ILE A 290 0.83 -1.61 -12.25
C ILE A 290 0.27 -2.78 -11.44
N GLU A 291 0.36 -2.73 -10.11
CA GLU A 291 -0.21 -3.75 -9.21
C GLU A 291 -0.92 -3.13 -7.99
N LEU A 292 -1.91 -3.84 -7.44
CA LEU A 292 -2.54 -3.50 -6.16
C LEU A 292 -1.99 -4.41 -5.06
N ALA A 293 -1.51 -3.82 -3.97
CA ALA A 293 -0.92 -4.55 -2.86
C ALA A 293 -1.43 -4.03 -1.50
N TRP A 294 -0.88 -4.56 -0.40
CA TRP A 294 -1.17 -4.02 0.93
C TRP A 294 -0.47 -2.68 1.14
N LEU A 295 -1.20 -1.72 1.71
CA LEU A 295 -0.68 -0.40 2.04
C LEU A 295 0.61 -0.49 2.87
N ASN A 296 1.66 0.23 2.45
CA ASN A 296 3.02 0.24 2.97
C ASN A 296 3.75 -1.12 2.86
N GLY A 297 3.36 -1.98 1.92
CA GLY A 297 3.90 -3.34 1.81
C GLY A 297 5.36 -3.37 1.36
N ILE A 298 5.76 -2.45 0.48
CA ILE A 298 7.15 -2.32 0.00
C ILE A 298 7.98 -1.37 0.89
N SER A 299 7.42 -0.24 1.33
CA SER A 299 8.13 0.72 2.20
C SER A 299 8.38 0.13 3.59
N GLY A 300 7.42 -0.63 4.14
CA GLY A 300 7.58 -1.42 5.36
C GLY A 300 8.54 -2.62 5.23
N TYR A 301 9.13 -2.83 4.04
CA TYR A 301 10.02 -3.95 3.72
C TYR A 301 11.26 -3.49 2.92
N ALA A 302 11.80 -2.31 3.26
CA ALA A 302 13.05 -1.77 2.71
C ALA A 302 13.11 -1.67 1.16
N GLY A 303 11.95 -1.44 0.53
CA GLY A 303 11.84 -1.25 -0.92
C GLY A 303 11.98 -2.52 -1.76
N LYS A 304 11.93 -3.72 -1.14
CA LYS A 304 12.21 -5.00 -1.79
C LYS A 304 11.06 -5.49 -2.69
N SER A 305 10.91 -4.87 -3.85
CA SER A 305 9.96 -5.24 -4.90
C SER A 305 10.44 -6.47 -5.70
N ASN A 306 9.51 -7.27 -6.22
CA ASN A 306 9.82 -8.31 -7.21
C ASN A 306 10.30 -7.72 -8.56
N TRP A 307 10.00 -6.44 -8.82
CA TRP A 307 10.14 -5.81 -10.12
C TRP A 307 11.43 -4.99 -10.27
N VAL A 308 12.10 -4.64 -9.17
CA VAL A 308 13.37 -3.88 -9.19
C VAL A 308 14.59 -4.82 -9.28
N PRO A 309 15.68 -4.47 -9.99
CA PRO A 309 16.83 -5.38 -10.16
C PRO A 309 17.44 -5.82 -8.83
N ASP A 310 17.57 -4.89 -7.90
CA ASP A 310 18.32 -4.92 -6.64
C ASP A 310 17.54 -5.47 -5.43
N LYS A 311 16.40 -6.15 -5.63
CA LYS A 311 15.53 -6.75 -4.59
C LYS A 311 16.26 -7.37 -3.39
N LEU A 312 17.40 -8.01 -3.63
CA LEU A 312 18.13 -8.78 -2.61
C LEU A 312 18.98 -7.91 -1.68
N GLU A 313 19.35 -6.69 -2.09
CA GLU A 313 20.16 -5.75 -1.31
C GLU A 313 19.51 -5.33 0.01
N SER A 314 20.29 -4.86 0.99
CA SER A 314 19.77 -4.45 2.29
C SER A 314 18.74 -3.31 2.20
N VAL A 315 18.97 -2.36 1.29
CA VAL A 315 18.13 -1.19 0.99
C VAL A 315 18.16 -0.95 -0.51
N THR A 316 17.01 -0.93 -1.18
CA THR A 316 16.94 -0.76 -2.65
C THR A 316 16.95 0.70 -3.11
N GLU A 317 17.26 0.96 -4.38
CA GLU A 317 17.07 2.28 -5.03
C GLU A 317 15.62 2.77 -4.92
N LEU A 318 14.64 1.86 -4.96
CA LEU A 318 13.23 2.17 -4.74
C LEU A 318 12.97 2.68 -3.32
N TYR A 319 13.63 2.13 -2.30
CA TYR A 319 13.52 2.66 -0.93
C TYR A 319 14.22 4.02 -0.80
N GLN A 320 15.41 4.18 -1.39
CA GLN A 320 16.16 5.44 -1.38
C GLN A 320 15.40 6.58 -2.07
N GLY A 321 14.56 6.26 -3.06
CA GLY A 321 13.69 7.23 -3.74
C GLY A 321 12.35 7.50 -3.05
N MET A 322 11.97 6.77 -1.99
CA MET A 322 10.69 6.97 -1.29
C MET A 322 10.78 8.11 -0.27
N SER A 323 9.77 8.99 -0.26
CA SER A 323 9.61 10.01 0.78
C SER A 323 9.51 9.35 2.17
N PRO A 324 10.12 9.93 3.24
CA PRO A 324 9.98 9.44 4.61
C PRO A 324 8.53 9.28 5.06
N SER A 325 7.63 10.10 4.52
CA SER A 325 6.17 10.06 4.73
C SER A 325 5.51 8.72 4.32
N MET A 326 6.12 7.99 3.38
CA MET A 326 5.66 6.67 2.93
C MET A 326 6.19 5.51 3.79
N VAL A 327 7.22 5.75 4.62
CA VAL A 327 7.95 4.71 5.36
C VAL A 327 7.22 4.36 6.66
N LEU A 328 6.40 3.31 6.57
CA LEU A 328 5.40 2.91 7.58
C LEU A 328 5.28 1.39 7.70
N PRO A 329 4.74 0.86 8.82
CA PRO A 329 4.30 -0.53 8.92
C PRO A 329 3.17 -0.85 7.91
N TRP A 330 3.19 -2.06 7.34
CA TRP A 330 2.15 -2.50 6.40
C TRP A 330 0.76 -2.67 7.03
N LYS A 331 -0.30 -2.38 6.28
CA LYS A 331 -1.70 -2.57 6.70
C LYS A 331 -2.46 -3.47 5.74
N ALA A 332 -2.44 -4.78 5.99
CA ALA A 332 -3.07 -5.83 5.16
C ALA A 332 -4.61 -5.76 4.97
N LYS A 333 -5.28 -4.72 5.48
CA LYS A 333 -6.70 -4.40 5.25
C LYS A 333 -6.93 -3.17 4.36
N ARG A 334 -5.86 -2.46 4.01
CA ARG A 334 -5.86 -1.30 3.12
C ARG A 334 -5.00 -1.58 1.91
N SER A 335 -5.34 -1.00 0.77
CA SER A 335 -4.59 -1.15 -0.47
C SER A 335 -3.68 0.04 -0.75
N GLU A 336 -2.60 -0.23 -1.46
CA GLU A 336 -1.83 0.73 -2.25
C GLU A 336 -1.86 0.29 -3.72
N ILE A 337 -1.82 1.24 -4.66
CA ILE A 337 -1.46 0.96 -6.05
C ILE A 337 0.00 1.33 -6.24
N ARG A 338 0.76 0.38 -6.77
CA ARG A 338 2.18 0.51 -7.07
C ARG A 338 2.32 0.64 -8.57
N VAL A 339 3.03 1.66 -9.03
CA VAL A 339 3.38 1.85 -10.43
C VAL A 339 4.89 1.89 -10.54
N LEU A 340 5.45 1.03 -11.41
CA LEU A 340 6.88 0.95 -11.65
C LEU A 340 7.12 0.96 -13.16
N ASP A 341 7.85 1.95 -13.63
CA ASP A 341 8.40 1.89 -14.98
C ASP A 341 9.54 0.87 -15.00
N MET A 342 9.58 0.03 -16.02
CA MET A 342 10.55 -1.04 -16.19
C MET A 342 11.31 -0.84 -17.50
N PRO A 343 12.65 -0.90 -17.51
CA PRO A 343 13.48 -0.63 -18.69
C PRO A 343 13.43 -1.81 -19.68
N MET A 344 12.27 -1.98 -20.31
CA MET A 344 11.97 -3.00 -21.31
C MET A 344 11.00 -2.40 -22.33
N SER A 345 11.27 -2.52 -23.63
CA SER A 345 10.51 -1.83 -24.69
C SER A 345 9.06 -2.30 -24.85
N GLY A 346 8.79 -3.57 -24.51
CA GLY A 346 7.51 -4.21 -24.78
C GLY A 346 7.33 -5.59 -24.13
N ILE A 347 6.24 -6.25 -24.52
CA ILE A 347 5.73 -7.46 -23.85
C ILE A 347 6.65 -8.69 -23.96
N GLU A 348 7.45 -8.82 -25.02
CA GLU A 348 8.33 -9.98 -25.19
C GLU A 348 9.53 -9.92 -24.22
N GLU A 349 10.17 -8.76 -24.08
CA GLU A 349 11.21 -8.52 -23.05
C GLU A 349 10.66 -8.73 -21.63
N PHE A 350 9.40 -8.38 -21.36
CA PHE A 350 8.76 -8.69 -20.08
C PHE A 350 8.58 -10.21 -19.86
N LYS A 351 8.27 -10.99 -20.90
CA LYS A 351 8.24 -12.47 -20.80
C LYS A 351 9.63 -13.04 -20.53
N GLU A 352 10.67 -12.48 -21.14
CA GLU A 352 12.07 -12.87 -20.87
C GLU A 352 12.48 -12.54 -19.43
N PHE A 353 12.13 -11.35 -18.92
CA PHE A 353 12.31 -10.98 -17.51
C PHE A 353 11.57 -11.95 -16.56
N LEU A 354 10.29 -12.24 -16.85
CA LEU A 354 9.50 -13.20 -16.09
C LEU A 354 10.13 -14.60 -16.11
N HIS A 355 10.60 -15.07 -17.27
CA HIS A 355 11.25 -16.37 -17.43
C HIS A 355 12.58 -16.46 -16.67
N LYS A 356 13.46 -15.47 -16.83
CA LYS A 356 14.77 -15.37 -16.14
C LYS A 356 14.65 -15.52 -14.62
N TYR A 357 13.62 -14.94 -14.02
CA TYR A 357 13.37 -15.01 -12.57
C TYR A 357 12.28 -16.04 -12.16
N SER A 358 11.95 -16.99 -13.03
CA SER A 358 11.00 -18.09 -12.77
C SER A 358 11.66 -19.39 -12.33
N GLU A 359 10.86 -20.40 -11.99
CA GLU A 359 11.28 -21.79 -11.79
C GLU A 359 11.88 -22.48 -13.03
N LYS A 360 11.87 -21.80 -14.19
CA LYS A 360 12.34 -22.30 -15.48
C LYS A 360 13.56 -21.56 -16.02
N GLY A 361 13.98 -20.47 -15.38
CA GLY A 361 15.20 -19.73 -15.76
C GLY A 361 16.44 -20.30 -15.09
N ASP A 362 17.62 -19.95 -15.60
CA ASP A 362 18.92 -20.51 -15.15
C ASP A 362 19.38 -20.02 -13.76
N LEU A 363 18.61 -19.16 -13.10
CA LEU A 363 18.95 -18.62 -11.78
C LEU A 363 18.69 -19.64 -10.65
N PRO A 364 19.49 -19.63 -9.56
CA PRO A 364 19.27 -20.50 -8.42
C PRO A 364 17.98 -20.13 -7.67
N LYS A 365 17.35 -21.10 -6.97
CA LYS A 365 16.06 -20.92 -6.27
C LYS A 365 16.02 -19.75 -5.27
N SER A 366 17.17 -19.35 -4.71
CA SER A 366 17.30 -18.18 -3.84
C SER A 366 17.08 -16.83 -4.55
N GLN A 367 17.20 -16.78 -5.88
CA GLN A 367 16.96 -15.60 -6.71
C GLN A 367 15.62 -15.64 -7.48
N TRP A 368 14.87 -16.75 -7.39
CA TRP A 368 13.55 -16.85 -8.02
C TRP A 368 12.59 -15.80 -7.44
N ARG A 369 11.79 -15.20 -8.32
CA ARG A 369 10.79 -14.18 -7.98
C ARG A 369 9.38 -14.64 -8.29
N PHE A 370 9.25 -15.54 -9.27
CA PHE A 370 7.98 -16.00 -9.83
C PHE A 370 7.91 -17.52 -9.83
N LEU A 371 6.71 -18.06 -9.62
CA LEU A 371 6.35 -19.43 -9.98
C LEU A 371 5.23 -19.37 -11.02
N GLU A 372 5.36 -20.15 -12.09
CA GLU A 372 4.41 -20.25 -13.20
C GLU A 372 3.95 -18.89 -13.78
N PRO A 373 4.85 -17.94 -14.11
CA PRO A 373 4.45 -16.65 -14.66
C PRO A 373 3.77 -16.81 -16.03
N LYS A 374 2.62 -16.15 -16.21
CA LYS A 374 1.73 -16.27 -17.38
C LYS A 374 1.13 -14.91 -17.72
N VAL A 375 1.29 -14.44 -18.96
CA VAL A 375 0.44 -13.39 -19.53
C VAL A 375 -0.87 -14.06 -19.96
N TYR A 376 -2.00 -13.64 -19.37
CA TYR A 376 -3.30 -14.32 -19.55
C TYR A 376 -4.33 -13.50 -20.31
N ALA A 377 -4.08 -12.20 -20.52
CA ALA A 377 -4.80 -11.38 -21.49
C ALA A 377 -3.87 -10.32 -22.07
N SER A 378 -4.09 -9.96 -23.34
CA SER A 378 -3.33 -8.94 -24.07
C SER A 378 -4.26 -8.27 -25.07
N GLY A 379 -4.21 -6.94 -25.17
CA GLY A 379 -5.05 -6.20 -26.10
C GLY A 379 -4.54 -4.79 -26.40
N PRO A 380 -5.01 -4.18 -27.50
CA PRO A 380 -4.81 -2.74 -27.72
C PRO A 380 -5.62 -1.96 -26.68
N VAL A 381 -5.08 -0.82 -26.25
CA VAL A 381 -5.83 0.15 -25.44
C VAL A 381 -6.95 0.74 -26.31
N ARG A 382 -8.14 0.89 -25.72
CA ARG A 382 -9.34 1.44 -26.38
C ARG A 382 -9.79 2.78 -25.78
N LEU A 383 -9.23 3.15 -24.63
CA LEU A 383 -9.47 4.44 -23.99
C LEU A 383 -8.77 5.56 -24.78
N ARG A 384 -9.49 6.67 -25.05
CA ARG A 384 -8.96 7.81 -25.84
C ARG A 384 -8.05 8.73 -25.04
N LEU A 385 -8.34 8.89 -23.75
CA LEU A 385 -7.54 9.65 -22.80
C LEU A 385 -6.73 8.62 -22.02
N CYS A 386 -5.47 8.43 -22.41
CA CYS A 386 -4.62 7.35 -21.93
C CYS A 386 -3.14 7.76 -21.86
N THR A 387 -2.86 9.04 -21.62
CA THR A 387 -1.49 9.50 -21.33
C THR A 387 -1.03 9.12 -19.92
N LEU A 388 0.27 9.23 -19.65
CA LEU A 388 0.90 9.00 -18.35
C LEU A 388 0.14 9.72 -17.17
N PRO A 389 -0.09 11.05 -17.21
CA PRO A 389 -0.89 11.75 -16.19
C PRO A 389 -2.33 11.24 -16.05
N GLN A 390 -2.97 10.92 -17.18
CA GLN A 390 -4.37 10.47 -17.21
C GLN A 390 -4.50 9.08 -16.57
N VAL A 391 -3.57 8.16 -16.85
CA VAL A 391 -3.49 6.86 -16.19
C VAL A 391 -3.27 7.03 -14.69
N ALA A 392 -2.33 7.89 -14.25
CA ALA A 392 -2.13 8.17 -12.83
C ALA A 392 -3.41 8.72 -12.15
N GLY A 393 -4.10 9.65 -12.79
CA GLY A 393 -5.40 10.17 -12.32
C GLY A 393 -6.46 9.09 -12.16
N TYR A 394 -6.57 8.14 -13.10
CA TYR A 394 -7.48 7.01 -12.99
C TYR A 394 -7.10 6.05 -11.84
N LEU A 395 -5.82 5.81 -11.60
CA LEU A 395 -5.36 5.00 -10.47
C LEU A 395 -5.67 5.66 -9.13
N LEU A 396 -5.45 6.98 -9.00
CA LEU A 396 -5.85 7.76 -7.82
C LEU A 396 -7.37 7.67 -7.60
N SER A 397 -8.15 7.86 -8.67
CA SER A 397 -9.61 7.71 -8.69
C SER A 397 -10.09 6.34 -8.18
N TYR A 398 -9.43 5.26 -8.61
CA TYR A 398 -9.72 3.90 -8.15
C TYR A 398 -9.34 3.74 -6.67
N CYS A 399 -8.13 4.16 -6.28
CA CYS A 399 -7.63 3.99 -4.93
C CYS A 399 -8.49 4.75 -3.90
N LYS A 400 -8.99 5.95 -4.24
CA LYS A 400 -9.90 6.76 -3.40
C LYS A 400 -11.18 5.98 -3.03
N ARG A 401 -11.78 5.27 -3.98
CA ARG A 401 -13.01 4.47 -3.78
C ARG A 401 -12.80 3.05 -3.27
N ALA A 402 -11.69 2.41 -3.66
CA ALA A 402 -11.43 0.99 -3.42
C ALA A 402 -10.18 0.76 -2.55
N SER A 403 -9.96 1.65 -1.56
CA SER A 403 -8.81 1.61 -0.63
C SER A 403 -8.79 0.44 0.36
N SER A 404 -9.77 -0.48 0.29
CA SER A 404 -9.83 -1.70 1.09
C SER A 404 -9.08 -2.85 0.42
N TYR A 405 -8.34 -3.64 1.21
CA TYR A 405 -7.78 -4.90 0.76
C TYR A 405 -8.48 -6.07 1.47
N ASP A 406 -9.01 -7.00 0.69
CA ASP A 406 -9.61 -8.26 1.12
C ASP A 406 -9.22 -9.38 0.15
N THR A 407 -8.75 -10.51 0.68
CA THR A 407 -8.13 -11.57 -0.12
C THR A 407 -9.10 -12.29 -1.08
N LEU A 408 -10.42 -12.08 -0.96
CA LEU A 408 -11.43 -12.72 -1.81
C LEU A 408 -12.20 -11.76 -2.72
N SER A 409 -12.29 -10.47 -2.37
CA SER A 409 -13.19 -9.50 -3.03
C SER A 409 -12.56 -8.14 -3.39
N ALA A 410 -11.35 -7.85 -2.90
CA ALA A 410 -10.63 -6.60 -3.17
C ALA A 410 -9.11 -6.85 -3.09
N ASN A 411 -8.54 -7.48 -4.12
CA ASN A 411 -7.14 -7.91 -4.17
C ASN A 411 -6.49 -7.55 -5.51
N CYS A 412 -5.23 -7.95 -5.69
CA CYS A 412 -4.49 -7.78 -6.94
C CYS A 412 -5.21 -8.37 -8.17
N GLN A 413 -5.94 -9.48 -8.02
CA GLN A 413 -6.63 -10.17 -9.12
C GLN A 413 -7.95 -9.49 -9.52
N THR A 414 -8.69 -8.90 -8.57
CA THR A 414 -9.85 -8.07 -8.89
C THR A 414 -9.41 -6.77 -9.56
N PHE A 415 -8.40 -6.10 -9.00
CA PHE A 415 -7.86 -4.86 -9.56
C PHE A 415 -7.26 -5.04 -10.95
N ALA A 416 -6.41 -6.06 -11.17
CA ALA A 416 -5.82 -6.29 -12.49
C ALA A 416 -6.89 -6.59 -13.55
N ALA A 417 -7.95 -7.31 -13.18
CA ALA A 417 -9.08 -7.55 -14.08
C ALA A 417 -9.88 -6.27 -14.37
N ASP A 418 -10.12 -5.43 -13.36
CA ASP A 418 -10.81 -4.15 -13.52
C ASP A 418 -10.00 -3.16 -14.37
N LEU A 419 -8.69 -3.04 -14.13
CA LEU A 419 -7.80 -2.14 -14.88
C LEU A 419 -7.61 -2.58 -16.33
N TYR A 420 -7.42 -3.89 -16.57
CA TYR A 420 -7.37 -4.43 -17.93
C TYR A 420 -8.69 -4.18 -18.68
N ALA A 421 -9.83 -4.45 -18.04
CA ALA A 421 -11.15 -4.21 -18.62
C ALA A 421 -11.39 -2.74 -18.98
N PHE A 422 -10.99 -1.83 -18.09
CA PHE A 422 -11.08 -0.39 -18.29
C PHE A 422 -10.23 0.10 -19.47
N LEU A 423 -8.94 -0.26 -19.52
CA LEU A 423 -8.03 0.19 -20.58
C LEU A 423 -8.29 -0.47 -21.94
N ALA A 424 -8.59 -1.78 -21.97
CA ALA A 424 -8.83 -2.52 -23.21
C ALA A 424 -10.28 -2.44 -23.71
N GLY A 425 -11.21 -1.83 -22.96
CA GLY A 425 -12.65 -1.90 -23.22
C GLY A 425 -13.23 -3.32 -23.11
N ALA A 426 -12.51 -4.24 -22.43
CA ALA A 426 -12.82 -5.66 -22.38
C ALA A 426 -13.89 -5.95 -21.32
N LYS A 427 -15.16 -5.75 -21.72
CA LYS A 427 -16.35 -6.17 -20.94
C LYS A 427 -16.22 -7.63 -20.50
N ASP A 428 -16.71 -7.92 -19.31
CA ASP A 428 -16.77 -9.26 -18.73
C ASP A 428 -15.42 -9.99 -18.53
N HIS A 429 -14.28 -9.31 -18.68
CA HIS A 429 -13.01 -9.84 -18.22
C HIS A 429 -13.05 -10.13 -16.70
N LYS A 430 -12.49 -11.29 -16.26
CA LYS A 430 -12.60 -11.81 -14.88
C LYS A 430 -11.21 -12.10 -14.28
N PRO A 431 -11.07 -12.05 -12.93
CA PRO A 431 -9.84 -12.40 -12.21
C PRO A 431 -9.24 -13.75 -12.61
N PHE A 432 -7.91 -13.84 -12.60
CA PHE A 432 -7.18 -15.05 -13.00
C PHE A 432 -7.58 -16.28 -12.16
N GLY A 433 -7.48 -16.20 -10.83
CA GLY A 433 -7.75 -17.31 -9.92
C GLY A 433 -9.23 -17.63 -9.79
N ALA A 434 -9.60 -18.89 -10.05
CA ALA A 434 -11.00 -19.34 -10.03
C ALA A 434 -11.73 -19.13 -8.69
N ILE A 435 -11.01 -19.08 -7.56
CA ILE A 435 -11.58 -18.87 -6.22
C ILE A 435 -12.11 -17.44 -6.02
N VAL A 436 -11.53 -16.45 -6.70
CA VAL A 436 -11.92 -15.03 -6.59
C VAL A 436 -13.16 -14.74 -7.43
N ARG A 437 -13.35 -15.45 -8.56
CA ARG A 437 -14.41 -15.18 -9.55
C ARG A 437 -15.85 -15.17 -8.99
N PRO A 438 -16.28 -16.08 -8.08
CA PRO A 438 -17.64 -16.07 -7.55
C PRO A 438 -17.98 -14.85 -6.67
N ALA A 439 -16.98 -14.17 -6.11
CA ALA A 439 -17.15 -12.97 -5.29
C ALA A 439 -16.81 -11.67 -6.05
N TYR A 440 -16.36 -11.77 -7.31
CA TYR A 440 -15.93 -10.62 -8.11
C TYR A 440 -17.12 -9.90 -8.74
N GLN A 441 -17.21 -8.60 -8.46
CA GLN A 441 -18.02 -7.64 -9.19
C GLN A 441 -17.07 -6.65 -9.87
N GLN A 442 -17.28 -6.39 -11.16
CA GLN A 442 -16.40 -5.55 -11.97
C GLN A 442 -16.57 -4.06 -11.64
N ARG A 443 -15.47 -3.37 -11.31
CA ARG A 443 -15.45 -2.00 -10.78
C ARG A 443 -14.85 -0.97 -11.73
N ILE A 444 -15.03 -1.13 -13.04
CA ILE A 444 -14.50 -0.19 -14.06
C ILE A 444 -14.92 1.28 -13.84
N TYR A 445 -16.09 1.51 -13.23
CA TYR A 445 -16.55 2.85 -12.86
C TYR A 445 -15.68 3.52 -11.78
N SER A 446 -14.96 2.74 -10.97
CA SER A 446 -14.08 3.27 -9.92
C SER A 446 -12.88 4.03 -10.48
N PHE A 447 -12.53 3.87 -11.76
CA PHE A 447 -11.49 4.67 -12.41
C PHE A 447 -11.97 6.07 -12.83
N LEU A 448 -13.27 6.39 -12.79
CA LEU A 448 -13.84 7.62 -13.36
C LEU A 448 -14.32 8.60 -12.28
N TYR A 449 -14.09 9.91 -12.46
CA TYR A 449 -14.60 11.00 -11.61
C TYR A 449 -14.17 10.91 -10.12
N ALA A 450 -12.94 11.29 -9.77
CA ALA A 450 -12.46 11.33 -8.38
C ALA A 450 -13.13 12.42 -7.52
#